data_AF-A0A847L8V2-F1
#
_entry.id   AF-A0A847L8V2-F1
#
_cell.length_a   1.000
_cell.length_b   1.000
_cell.length_c   1.000
_cell.angle_alpha   90.00
_cell.angle_beta   90.00
_cell.angle_gamma   90.00
#
_symmetry.space_group_name_H-M   'P 1'
#
loop_
_entity.id
_entity.type
_entity.pdbx_description
1 polymer ?
#
loop_
_entity_poly.entity_id
_entity_poly.type
_entity_poly.pdbx_seq_one_letter_code
_entity_poly.pdbx_strand_id
1 'polypeptide(L)'
;MDERVANLIEEGKASYKKRRDDHLISLGLVDESKTERKYKDRYSSTTKFDEEKNQFYEEVPAAISVTEEEYAEICKYYPPKPKKQILEKTGAERALSVIATVTLIAGILCSLICLFTDLVFTAAGFITILGVLFSSLITWALLRVISDISYNIRKTSYELRMGKE
;
A
#
# COMPACT_ATOMS: atom_id res chain seq x y z
N MET A 1 7.12 19.78 -30.30
CA MET A 1 6.66 18.62 -29.49
C MET A 1 6.50 19.15 -28.08
N ASP A 2 5.32 19.00 -27.48
CA ASP A 2 4.99 19.59 -26.18
C ASP A 2 5.86 18.97 -25.06
N GLU A 3 6.39 19.79 -24.16
CA GLU A 3 7.33 19.39 -23.09
C GLU A 3 6.72 18.29 -22.20
N ARG A 4 5.41 18.35 -21.98
CA ARG A 4 4.66 17.35 -21.20
C ARG A 4 4.62 15.99 -21.90
N VAL A 5 4.55 15.97 -23.23
CA VAL A 5 4.53 14.73 -24.02
C VAL A 5 5.93 14.10 -24.05
N ALA A 6 6.97 14.92 -24.15
CA ALA A 6 8.36 14.44 -24.05
C ALA A 6 8.62 13.77 -22.69
N ASN A 7 8.21 14.40 -21.58
CA ASN A 7 8.35 13.83 -20.24
C ASN A 7 7.59 12.51 -20.07
N LEU A 8 6.35 12.42 -20.56
CA LEU A 8 5.58 11.17 -20.50
C LEU A 8 6.25 10.02 -21.30
N ILE A 9 6.87 10.34 -22.44
CA ILE A 9 7.59 9.36 -23.24
C ILE A 9 8.86 8.89 -22.51
N GLU A 10 9.61 9.80 -21.89
CA GLU A 10 10.79 9.44 -21.10
C GLU A 10 10.44 8.61 -19.86
N GLU A 11 9.40 9.02 -19.11
CA GLU A 11 8.87 8.25 -17.98
C GLU A 11 8.41 6.86 -18.42
N GLY A 12 7.73 6.76 -19.57
CA GLY A 12 7.32 5.49 -20.17
C GLY A 12 8.52 4.58 -20.45
N LYS A 13 9.55 5.09 -21.12
CA LYS A 13 10.79 4.35 -21.45
C LYS A 13 11.55 3.91 -20.19
N ALA A 14 11.71 4.80 -19.22
CA ALA A 14 12.36 4.51 -17.95
C ALA A 14 11.59 3.43 -17.16
N SER A 15 10.25 3.51 -17.15
CA SER A 15 9.39 2.53 -16.49
C SER A 15 9.45 1.15 -17.16
N TYR A 16 9.51 1.10 -18.49
CA TYR A 16 9.65 -0.14 -19.26
C TYR A 16 10.99 -0.81 -18.98
N LYS A 17 12.08 -0.04 -19.09
CA LYS A 17 13.43 -0.53 -18.80
C LYS A 17 13.53 -1.09 -17.38
N LYS A 18 13.00 -0.37 -16.39
CA LYS A 18 12.96 -0.84 -14.99
C LYS A 18 12.19 -2.16 -14.83
N ARG A 19 11.06 -2.34 -15.52
CA ARG A 19 10.28 -3.60 -15.48
C ARG A 19 11.05 -4.76 -16.10
N ARG A 20 11.71 -4.52 -17.24
CA ARG A 20 12.54 -5.49 -17.94
C ARG A 20 13.70 -5.94 -17.05
N ASP A 21 14.43 -4.99 -16.48
CA ASP A 21 15.60 -5.26 -15.66
C ASP A 21 15.20 -5.98 -14.36
N ASP A 22 14.12 -5.56 -13.68
CA ASP A 22 13.55 -6.27 -12.53
C ASP A 22 13.17 -7.73 -12.88
N HIS A 23 12.61 -7.97 -14.08
CA HIS A 23 12.23 -9.30 -14.54
C HIS A 23 13.45 -10.19 -14.78
N LEU A 24 14.47 -9.68 -15.47
CA LEU A 24 15.73 -10.41 -15.70
C LEU A 24 16.42 -10.78 -14.38
N ILE A 25 16.50 -9.83 -13.44
CA ILE A 25 17.04 -10.09 -12.10
C ILE A 25 16.23 -11.19 -11.39
N SER A 26 14.89 -11.18 -11.53
CA SER A 26 14.04 -12.22 -10.93
C SER A 26 14.25 -13.62 -11.53
N LEU A 27 14.74 -13.71 -12.77
CA LEU A 27 15.14 -14.96 -13.43
C LEU A 27 16.57 -15.38 -13.07
N GLY A 28 17.29 -14.56 -12.31
CA GLY A 28 18.71 -14.75 -12.01
C GLY A 28 19.66 -14.35 -13.15
N LEU A 29 19.14 -13.69 -14.19
CA LEU A 29 19.93 -13.19 -15.32
C LEU A 29 20.56 -11.85 -14.97
N VAL A 30 21.58 -11.93 -14.11
CA VAL A 30 22.32 -10.77 -13.59
C VAL A 30 23.74 -10.73 -14.12
N ASP A 31 24.22 -9.53 -14.39
CA ASP A 31 25.61 -9.27 -14.77
C ASP A 31 26.46 -9.25 -13.48
N GLU A 32 27.20 -10.33 -13.22
CA GLU A 32 28.08 -10.44 -12.04
C GLU A 32 29.14 -9.32 -11.99
N SER A 33 29.44 -8.69 -13.13
CA SER A 33 30.43 -7.60 -13.22
C SER A 33 29.87 -6.22 -12.90
N LYS A 34 28.54 -6.07 -12.78
CA LYS A 34 27.88 -4.77 -12.56
C LYS A 34 26.92 -4.81 -11.39
N THR A 35 27.07 -3.86 -10.48
CA THR A 35 26.17 -3.66 -9.34
C THR A 35 25.49 -2.30 -9.44
N GLU A 36 24.18 -2.25 -9.27
CA GLU A 36 23.40 -1.03 -9.16
C GLU A 36 23.13 -0.66 -7.70
N ARG A 37 23.22 0.64 -7.39
CA ARG A 37 22.86 1.16 -6.06
C ARG A 37 21.36 1.38 -5.98
N LYS A 38 20.65 0.58 -5.20
CA LYS A 38 19.23 0.81 -4.84
C LYS A 38 19.16 1.56 -3.51
N TYR A 39 18.77 2.83 -3.56
CA TYR A 39 18.56 3.65 -2.37
C TYR A 39 17.30 3.23 -1.61
N LYS A 40 17.38 3.24 -0.28
CA LYS A 40 16.32 2.87 0.67
C LYS A 40 16.19 3.96 1.74
N ASP A 41 14.97 4.25 2.14
CA ASP A 41 14.67 5.23 3.19
C ASP A 41 14.98 4.72 4.61
N ARG A 42 15.22 3.41 4.76
CA ARG A 42 15.44 2.76 6.07
C ARG A 42 16.68 1.87 6.04
N TYR A 43 17.42 1.92 7.15
CA TYR A 43 18.55 1.03 7.41
C TYR A 43 18.16 -0.46 7.39
N SER A 44 18.99 -1.26 6.73
CA SER A 44 19.00 -2.72 6.73
C SER A 44 20.43 -3.18 7.04
N SER A 45 20.60 -4.41 7.53
CA SER A 45 21.94 -4.97 7.82
C SER A 45 22.86 -5.03 6.59
N THR A 46 22.29 -4.98 5.38
CA THR A 46 23.00 -5.01 4.09
C THR A 46 23.18 -3.62 3.45
N THR A 47 22.70 -2.53 4.06
CA THR A 47 22.76 -1.20 3.46
C THR A 47 23.99 -0.41 3.90
N LYS A 48 24.63 0.26 2.94
CA LYS A 48 25.68 1.28 3.14
C LYS A 48 25.04 2.66 3.17
N PHE A 49 25.70 3.64 3.79
CA PHE A 49 25.18 5.01 3.89
C PHE A 49 25.93 5.93 2.93
N ASP A 50 25.20 6.74 2.18
CA ASP A 50 25.73 7.76 1.28
C ASP A 50 25.61 9.13 1.96
N GLU A 51 26.76 9.70 2.37
CA GLU A 51 26.81 11.00 3.07
C GLU A 51 26.40 12.18 2.18
N GLU A 52 26.58 12.08 0.86
CA GLU A 52 26.29 13.16 -0.09
C GLU A 52 24.78 13.30 -0.31
N LYS A 53 24.07 12.17 -0.31
CA LYS A 53 22.61 12.11 -0.50
C LYS A 53 21.82 11.94 0.79
N ASN A 54 22.49 11.75 1.92
CA ASN A 54 21.88 11.50 3.23
C ASN A 54 20.88 10.32 3.19
N GLN A 55 21.20 9.26 2.42
CA GLN A 55 20.33 8.10 2.18
C GLN A 55 21.11 6.79 2.28
N PHE A 56 20.42 5.73 2.71
CA PHE A 56 20.98 4.38 2.70
C PHE A 56 20.86 3.77 1.31
N TYR A 57 21.82 2.95 0.89
CA TYR A 57 21.79 2.22 -0.38
C TYR A 57 22.24 0.78 -0.22
N GLU A 58 21.74 -0.09 -1.09
CA GLU A 58 22.17 -1.48 -1.23
C GLU A 58 22.74 -1.70 -2.63
N GLU A 59 23.85 -2.42 -2.72
CA GLU A 59 24.45 -2.84 -3.99
C GLU A 59 23.75 -4.11 -4.45
N VAL A 60 22.89 -3.99 -5.45
CA VAL A 60 22.13 -5.11 -6.02
C VAL A 60 22.76 -5.45 -7.38
N PRO A 61 22.95 -6.73 -7.72
CA PRO A 61 23.48 -7.11 -9.02
C PRO A 61 22.58 -6.56 -10.15
N ALA A 62 23.21 -5.98 -11.17
CA ALA A 62 22.52 -5.36 -12.30
C ALA A 62 21.96 -6.44 -13.23
N ALA A 63 20.89 -6.13 -13.96
CA ALA A 63 20.39 -7.02 -15.01
C ALA A 63 21.44 -7.17 -16.13
N ILE A 64 21.50 -8.36 -16.74
CA ILE A 64 22.28 -8.56 -17.96
C ILE A 64 21.79 -7.62 -19.07
N SER A 65 22.71 -7.07 -19.86
CA SER A 65 22.34 -6.28 -21.04
C SER A 65 21.86 -7.21 -22.15
N VAL A 66 20.54 -7.32 -22.31
CA VAL A 66 19.87 -8.03 -23.42
C VAL A 66 19.24 -7.04 -24.39
N THR A 67 19.21 -7.42 -25.67
CA THR A 67 18.47 -6.67 -26.69
C THR A 67 16.96 -6.90 -26.56
N GLU A 68 16.16 -6.12 -27.28
CA GLU A 68 14.69 -6.27 -27.24
C GLU A 68 14.24 -7.60 -27.85
N GLU A 69 14.98 -8.12 -28.83
CA GLU A 69 14.71 -9.42 -29.47
C GLU A 69 14.99 -10.58 -28.51
N GLU A 70 16.14 -10.56 -27.84
CA GLU A 70 16.51 -11.56 -26.82
C GLU A 70 15.53 -11.53 -25.65
N TYR A 71 15.13 -10.33 -25.22
CA TYR A 71 14.13 -10.18 -24.17
C TYR A 71 12.74 -10.71 -24.59
N ALA A 72 12.34 -10.51 -25.85
CA ALA A 72 11.08 -11.04 -26.37
C ALA A 72 11.08 -12.58 -26.39
N GLU A 73 12.20 -13.21 -26.72
CA GLU A 73 12.35 -14.65 -26.67
C GLU A 73 12.32 -15.16 -25.22
N ILE A 74 13.01 -14.50 -24.29
CA ILE A 74 12.92 -14.82 -22.86
C ILE A 74 11.47 -14.73 -22.38
N CYS A 75 10.73 -13.69 -22.75
CA CYS A 75 9.33 -13.51 -22.36
C CYS A 75 8.40 -14.61 -22.90
N LYS A 76 8.76 -15.28 -24.00
CA LYS A 76 7.99 -16.41 -24.55
C LYS A 76 8.02 -17.63 -23.63
N TYR A 77 9.16 -17.87 -22.98
CA TYR A 77 9.36 -19.01 -22.07
C TYR A 77 9.11 -18.67 -20.60
N TYR A 78 9.44 -17.43 -20.22
CA TYR A 78 9.31 -16.90 -18.89
C TYR A 78 8.56 -15.57 -18.97
N PRO A 79 7.22 -15.58 -19.03
CA PRO A 79 6.47 -14.34 -19.02
C PRO A 79 6.71 -13.59 -17.70
N PRO A 80 6.80 -12.25 -17.73
CA PRO A 80 6.98 -11.46 -16.53
C PRO A 80 5.82 -11.73 -15.58
N LYS A 81 6.12 -12.34 -14.43
CA LYS A 81 5.12 -12.55 -13.39
C LYS A 81 4.51 -11.21 -13.06
N PRO A 82 3.18 -11.08 -13.07
CA PRO A 82 2.58 -9.81 -12.74
C PRO A 82 3.04 -9.43 -11.32
N LYS A 83 3.49 -8.19 -11.17
CA LYS A 83 4.09 -7.70 -9.92
C LYS A 83 3.03 -7.85 -8.84
N LYS A 84 3.26 -8.69 -7.81
CA LYS A 84 2.44 -8.73 -6.58
C LYS A 84 2.40 -7.30 -6.04
N GLN A 85 1.36 -6.55 -6.40
CA GLN A 85 1.09 -5.27 -5.78
C GLN A 85 0.82 -5.62 -4.33
N ILE A 86 1.62 -5.08 -3.43
CA ILE A 86 1.27 -5.03 -2.02
C ILE A 86 -0.05 -4.27 -2.01
N LEU A 87 -1.15 -5.00 -1.82
CA LEU A 87 -2.47 -4.41 -1.81
C LEU A 87 -2.57 -3.59 -0.54
N GLU A 88 -2.10 -2.34 -0.59
CA GLU A 88 -2.30 -1.39 0.48
C GLU A 88 -3.78 -1.04 0.57
N LYS A 89 -4.26 -0.74 1.79
CA LYS A 89 -5.60 -0.17 1.97
C LYS A 89 -5.70 1.11 1.15
N THR A 90 -6.75 1.25 0.35
CA THR A 90 -6.96 2.48 -0.41
C THR A 90 -7.18 3.66 0.55
N GLY A 91 -6.99 4.88 0.05
CA GLY A 91 -7.28 6.08 0.84
C GLY A 91 -8.69 6.06 1.43
N ALA A 92 -9.67 5.51 0.70
CA ALA A 92 -11.04 5.32 1.16
C ALA A 92 -11.15 4.32 2.34
N GLU A 93 -10.52 3.14 2.26
CA GLU A 93 -10.54 2.15 3.34
C GLU A 93 -9.81 2.64 4.59
N ARG A 94 -8.71 3.37 4.40
CA ARG A 94 -7.98 4.00 5.50
C ARG A 94 -8.83 5.10 6.14
N ALA A 95 -9.47 5.95 5.35
CA ALA A 95 -10.39 6.97 5.85
C ALA A 95 -11.57 6.34 6.60
N LEU A 96 -12.16 5.26 6.08
CA LEU A 96 -13.27 4.55 6.73
C LEU A 96 -12.86 3.99 8.10
N SER A 97 -11.67 3.38 8.17
CA SER A 97 -11.12 2.88 9.43
C SER A 97 -10.83 4.00 10.44
N VAL A 98 -10.36 5.16 9.96
CA VAL A 98 -10.10 6.34 10.81
C VAL A 98 -11.41 6.93 11.31
N ILE A 99 -12.39 7.14 10.43
CA ILE A 99 -13.71 7.68 10.77
C ILE A 99 -14.41 6.77 11.78
N ALA A 100 -14.38 5.45 11.58
CA ALA A 100 -14.91 4.50 12.56
C ALA A 100 -14.30 4.75 13.94
N THR A 101 -12.98 4.80 14.01
CA THR A 101 -12.25 4.98 15.28
C THR A 101 -12.58 6.33 15.94
N VAL A 102 -12.64 7.41 15.16
CA VAL A 102 -13.01 8.74 15.66
C VAL A 102 -14.45 8.75 16.19
N THR A 103 -15.40 8.11 15.50
CA THR A 103 -16.80 8.00 15.94
C THR A 103 -16.93 7.27 17.27
N LEU A 104 -16.13 6.23 17.50
CA LEU A 104 -16.11 5.51 18.77
C LEU A 104 -15.55 6.39 19.90
N ILE A 105 -14.43 7.07 19.65
CA ILE A 105 -13.82 7.99 20.63
C ILE A 105 -14.80 9.13 20.98
N ALA A 106 -15.44 9.73 19.98
CA ALA A 106 -16.42 10.79 20.17
C ALA A 106 -17.64 10.31 20.98
N GLY A 107 -18.13 9.10 20.71
CA GLY A 107 -19.22 8.49 21.47
C GLY A 107 -18.87 8.28 22.96
N ILE A 108 -17.67 7.79 23.24
CA ILE A 108 -17.16 7.63 24.61
C ILE A 108 -17.05 9.00 25.30
N LEU A 109 -16.45 10.00 24.65
CA LEU A 109 -16.31 11.35 25.21
C LEU A 109 -17.67 11.99 25.50
N CYS A 110 -18.65 11.88 24.58
CA CYS A 110 -20.02 12.34 24.83
C CYS A 110 -20.64 11.66 26.04
N SER A 111 -20.50 10.33 26.15
CA SER A 111 -21.04 9.58 27.29
C SER A 111 -20.43 10.02 28.63
N LEU A 112 -19.13 10.32 28.66
CA LEU A 112 -18.43 10.84 29.84
C LEU A 112 -18.92 12.25 30.20
N ILE A 113 -19.03 13.16 29.23
CA ILE A 113 -19.51 14.52 29.48
C ILE A 113 -20.95 14.51 30.00
N CYS A 114 -21.82 13.67 29.42
CA CYS A 114 -23.18 13.47 29.94
C CYS A 114 -23.16 12.96 31.38
N LEU A 115 -22.28 12.02 31.73
CA LEU A 115 -22.18 11.47 33.09
C LEU A 115 -21.76 12.52 34.14
N PHE A 116 -20.90 13.48 33.77
CA PHE A 116 -20.43 14.55 34.66
C PHE A 116 -21.31 15.80 34.70
N THR A 117 -22.30 15.90 33.82
CA THR A 117 -23.28 16.98 33.85
C THR A 117 -24.52 16.49 34.58
N ASP A 118 -25.05 17.27 35.53
CA ASP A 118 -26.24 16.91 36.34
C ASP A 118 -27.54 16.70 35.51
N LEU A 119 -27.45 16.70 34.18
CA LEU A 119 -28.54 16.39 33.24
C LEU A 119 -29.14 14.99 33.42
N VAL A 120 -28.50 14.11 34.21
CA VAL A 120 -28.64 12.64 34.14
C VAL A 120 -29.09 12.00 35.46
N PHE A 121 -29.39 12.77 36.52
CA PHE A 121 -29.93 12.22 37.77
C PHE A 121 -31.39 11.69 37.68
N THR A 122 -31.85 11.32 36.47
CA THR A 122 -33.14 10.69 36.21
C THR A 122 -32.96 9.36 35.45
N ALA A 123 -33.85 8.39 35.68
CA ALA A 123 -33.81 7.08 35.00
C ALA A 123 -33.81 7.21 33.46
N ALA A 124 -34.47 8.24 32.91
CA ALA A 124 -34.47 8.53 31.49
C ALA A 124 -33.08 8.94 30.97
N GLY A 125 -32.32 9.74 31.72
CA GLY A 125 -30.96 10.15 31.36
C GLY A 125 -29.97 8.97 31.32
N PHE A 126 -30.13 8.00 32.23
CA PHE A 126 -29.29 6.80 32.21
C PHE A 126 -29.54 5.93 30.96
N ILE A 127 -30.80 5.77 30.56
CA ILE A 127 -31.17 5.01 29.36
C ILE A 127 -30.63 5.68 28.08
N THR A 128 -30.66 7.01 28.00
CA THR A 128 -30.13 7.72 26.83
C THR A 128 -28.62 7.55 26.69
N ILE A 129 -27.85 7.56 27.79
CA ILE A 129 -26.40 7.28 27.76
C ILE A 129 -26.12 5.88 27.23
N LEU A 130 -26.82 4.86 27.73
CA LEU A 130 -26.67 3.50 27.23
C LEU A 130 -27.00 3.42 25.74
N GLY A 131 -28.08 4.08 25.29
CA GLY A 131 -28.45 4.15 23.88
C GLY A 131 -27.37 4.80 23.00
N VAL A 132 -26.77 5.91 23.46
CA VAL A 132 -25.68 6.59 22.74
C VAL A 132 -24.42 5.72 22.68
N LEU A 133 -24.06 5.05 23.78
CA LEU A 133 -22.93 4.12 23.81
C LEU A 133 -23.13 2.94 22.86
N PHE A 134 -24.28 2.26 22.95
CA PHE A 134 -24.57 1.12 22.08
C PHE A 134 -24.66 1.53 20.61
N SER A 135 -25.29 2.66 20.27
CA SER A 135 -25.38 3.13 18.89
C SER A 135 -24.01 3.50 18.31
N SER A 136 -23.13 4.14 19.09
CA SER A 136 -21.75 4.42 18.68
C SER A 136 -20.96 3.14 18.44
N LEU A 137 -21.12 2.15 19.31
CA LEU A 137 -20.42 0.86 19.21
C LEU A 137 -20.89 0.04 18.01
N ILE A 138 -22.21 0.02 17.75
CA ILE A 138 -22.80 -0.60 16.56
C ILE A 138 -22.30 0.09 15.28
N THR A 139 -22.32 1.42 15.25
CA THR A 139 -21.86 2.21 14.09
C THR A 139 -20.38 1.97 13.80
N TRP A 140 -19.54 1.94 14.84
CA TRP A 140 -18.13 1.58 14.72
C TRP A 140 -17.92 0.17 14.16
N ALA A 141 -18.65 -0.82 14.70
CA ALA A 141 -18.53 -2.21 14.28
C ALA A 141 -18.92 -2.38 12.80
N LEU A 142 -20.02 -1.76 12.36
CA LEU A 142 -20.46 -1.79 10.97
C LEU A 142 -19.42 -1.19 10.02
N LEU A 143 -18.89 -0.01 10.34
CA LEU A 143 -17.86 0.63 9.50
C LEU A 143 -16.58 -0.20 9.40
N ARG A 144 -16.18 -0.85 10.49
CA ARG A 144 -15.00 -1.72 10.51
C ARG A 144 -15.19 -2.94 9.61
N VAL A 145 -16.34 -3.60 9.73
CA VAL A 145 -16.69 -4.76 8.89
C VAL A 145 -16.75 -4.37 7.41
N ILE A 146 -17.33 -3.23 7.07
CA ILE A 146 -17.37 -2.74 5.68
C ILE A 146 -15.94 -2.49 5.16
N SER A 147 -15.07 -1.88 5.96
CA SER A 147 -13.66 -1.66 5.58
C SER A 147 -12.93 -2.96 5.32
N ASP A 148 -13.15 -3.99 6.15
CA ASP A 148 -12.45 -5.27 6.03
C ASP A 148 -12.98 -6.10 4.87
N ILE A 149 -14.31 -6.08 4.62
CA ILE A 149 -14.91 -6.70 3.43
C ILE A 149 -14.43 -6.03 2.14
N SER A 150 -14.40 -4.69 2.10
CA SER A 150 -13.88 -3.94 0.94
C SER A 150 -12.46 -4.36 0.58
N TYR A 151 -11.60 -4.47 1.59
CA TYR A 151 -10.22 -4.91 1.42
C TYR A 151 -10.14 -6.34 0.89
N ASN A 152 -10.88 -7.27 1.50
CA ASN A 152 -10.88 -8.67 1.09
C ASN A 152 -11.39 -8.88 -0.34
N ILE A 153 -12.46 -8.19 -0.75
CA ILE A 153 -12.97 -8.29 -2.13
C ILE A 153 -11.91 -7.80 -3.13
N ARG A 154 -11.25 -6.68 -2.85
CA ARG A 154 -10.19 -6.17 -3.74
C ARG A 154 -9.02 -7.16 -3.81
N LYS A 155 -8.65 -7.77 -2.68
CA LYS A 155 -7.60 -8.78 -2.62
C LYS A 155 -7.94 -10.02 -3.46
N THR A 156 -9.13 -10.59 -3.29
CA THR A 156 -9.56 -11.76 -4.06
C THR A 156 -9.66 -11.44 -5.55
N SER A 157 -10.18 -10.27 -5.93
CA SER A 157 -10.23 -9.83 -7.33
C SER A 157 -8.83 -9.73 -7.95
N TYR A 158 -7.88 -9.19 -7.19
CA TYR A 158 -6.48 -9.13 -7.60
C TYR A 158 -5.87 -10.53 -7.75
N GLU A 159 -6.03 -11.42 -6.77
CA GLU A 159 -5.53 -12.80 -6.83
C GLU A 159 -6.11 -13.60 -8.00
N LEU A 160 -7.41 -13.46 -8.29
CA LEU A 160 -8.07 -14.11 -9.44
C LEU A 160 -7.55 -13.63 -10.78
N ARG A 161 -7.17 -12.35 -10.89
CA ARG A 161 -6.58 -11.80 -12.13
C ARG A 161 -5.18 -12.37 -12.38
N MET A 162 -4.43 -12.61 -11.30
CA MET A 162 -3.05 -13.10 -11.35
C MET A 162 -2.95 -14.61 -11.53
N GLY A 163 -3.99 -15.36 -11.14
CA GLY A 163 -4.07 -16.81 -11.33
C GLY A 163 -4.66 -17.25 -12.68
N LYS A 164 -5.13 -16.31 -13.51
CA LYS A 164 -5.63 -16.54 -14.87
C LYS A 164 -4.62 -16.22 -15.97
N GLU A 165 -3.48 -15.62 -15.63
CA GLU A 165 -2.32 -15.40 -16.50
C GLU A 165 -1.28 -16.50 -16.28
#